data_AF-A0AAV0W3D6-F1
#
_entry.id   AF-A0AAV0W3D6-F1
#
_cell.length_a   1.000
_cell.length_b   1.000
_cell.length_c   1.000
_cell.angle_alpha   90.00
_cell.angle_beta   90.00
_cell.angle_gamma   90.00
#
_symmetry.space_group_name_H-M   'P 1'
#
loop_
_entity.id
_entity.type
_entity.pdbx_description
1 polymer ?
#
loop_
_entity_poly.entity_id
_entity_poly.type
_entity_poly.pdbx_seq_one_letter_code
_entity_poly.pdbx_strand_id
1 'polypeptide(L)'
;MVTVIEVISNCNKNLYPNVYKLLTILLTLPVTSCEVERLFSTLKRIKTYLRNSIADNNRLNGLVALNIHREIKVGIDDVIKELTQRKRRLDFVI
;
A
#
# COMPACT_ATOMS: atom_id res chain seq x y z
N MET A 1 -10.53 -18.65 -1.81
CA MET A 1 -10.00 -18.04 -0.57
C MET A 1 -10.53 -18.70 0.71
N VAL A 2 -11.75 -19.27 0.70
CA VAL A 2 -12.37 -19.91 1.88
C VAL A 2 -11.63 -21.16 2.38
N THR A 3 -10.84 -21.84 1.54
CA THR A 3 -10.24 -23.14 1.89
C THR A 3 -9.00 -23.07 2.82
N VAL A 4 -8.15 -22.04 2.72
CA VAL A 4 -6.89 -21.98 3.50
C VAL A 4 -7.12 -21.60 4.96
N ILE A 5 -8.11 -20.74 5.22
CA ILE A 5 -8.49 -20.33 6.58
C ILE A 5 -9.06 -21.51 7.35
N GLU A 6 -9.89 -22.31 6.69
CA GLU A 6 -10.51 -23.50 7.25
C GLU A 6 -9.46 -24.59 7.55
N VAL A 7 -8.48 -24.76 6.65
CA VAL A 7 -7.33 -25.65 6.88
C VAL A 7 -6.49 -25.20 8.08
N ILE A 8 -6.23 -23.90 8.26
CA ILE A 8 -5.53 -23.39 9.45
C ILE A 8 -6.33 -23.63 10.73
N SER A 9 -7.67 -23.47 10.69
CA SER A 9 -8.52 -23.66 11.87
C SER A 9 -8.52 -25.11 12.35
N ASN A 10 -8.37 -26.06 11.43
CA ASN A 10 -8.28 -27.49 11.72
C ASN A 10 -6.83 -27.97 11.91
N CYS A 11 -5.82 -27.13 11.66
CA CYS A 11 -4.42 -27.52 11.78
C CYS A 11 -3.92 -27.30 13.22
N ASN A 12 -3.57 -28.39 13.89
CA ASN A 12 -3.14 -28.34 15.28
C ASN A 12 -1.70 -27.80 15.38
N LYS A 13 -1.57 -26.56 15.85
CA LYS A 13 -0.33 -25.76 15.85
C LYS A 13 0.83 -26.41 16.61
N ASN A 14 0.53 -27.26 17.58
CA ASN A 14 1.51 -27.98 18.38
C ASN A 14 2.07 -29.23 17.66
N LEU A 15 1.30 -29.84 16.77
CA LEU A 15 1.69 -31.05 16.06
C LEU A 15 2.46 -30.75 14.78
N TYR A 16 2.12 -29.66 14.10
CA TYR A 16 2.76 -29.24 12.84
C TYR A 16 3.12 -27.74 12.83
N PRO A 17 4.08 -27.30 13.67
CA PRO A 17 4.43 -25.88 13.80
C PRO A 17 4.97 -25.28 12.48
N ASN A 18 5.68 -26.06 11.68
CA ASN A 18 6.21 -25.62 10.39
C ASN A 18 5.12 -25.47 9.33
N VAL A 19 4.16 -26.39 9.28
CA VAL A 19 3.02 -26.34 8.36
C VAL A 19 2.13 -25.15 8.70
N TYR A 20 1.87 -24.93 9.99
CA TYR A 20 1.13 -23.76 10.45
C TYR A 20 1.81 -22.44 10.04
N LYS A 21 3.14 -22.33 10.22
CA LYS A 21 3.89 -21.13 9.77
C LYS A 21 3.81 -20.94 8.26
N LEU A 22 3.93 -22.01 7.48
CA LEU A 22 3.90 -21.95 6.02
C LEU A 22 2.52 -21.54 5.49
N LEU A 23 1.45 -22.07 6.10
CA LEU A 23 0.07 -21.63 5.83
C LEU A 23 -0.17 -20.18 6.25
N THR A 24 0.44 -19.73 7.35
CA THR A 24 0.35 -18.33 7.79
C THR A 24 1.05 -17.40 6.81
N ILE A 25 2.26 -17.77 6.35
CA ILE A 25 2.98 -17.03 5.30
C ILE A 25 2.17 -17.00 4.02
N LEU A 26 1.57 -18.14 3.65
CA LEU A 26 0.67 -18.25 2.51
C LEU A 26 -0.53 -17.31 2.67
N LEU A 27 -1.15 -17.19 3.85
CA LEU A 27 -2.23 -16.21 4.07
C LEU A 27 -1.77 -14.76 4.05
N THR A 28 -0.55 -14.45 4.49
CA THR A 28 0.00 -13.08 4.45
C THR A 28 0.47 -12.65 3.08
N LEU A 29 0.91 -13.61 2.26
CA LEU A 29 1.09 -13.40 0.84
C LEU A 29 -0.32 -13.32 0.23
N PRO A 30 -0.61 -12.34 -0.63
CA PRO A 30 -1.91 -12.27 -1.27
C PRO A 30 -2.06 -13.51 -2.19
N VAL A 31 -2.70 -14.56 -1.67
CA VAL A 31 -2.97 -15.81 -2.39
C VAL A 31 -3.97 -15.59 -3.52
N THR A 32 -4.73 -14.50 -3.44
CA THR A 32 -5.66 -14.13 -4.50
C THR A 32 -4.96 -13.23 -5.49
N SER A 33 -4.86 -13.70 -6.74
CA SER A 33 -4.41 -12.87 -7.86
C SER A 33 -5.22 -11.57 -7.92
N CYS A 34 -6.49 -11.59 -7.50
CA CYS A 34 -7.37 -10.43 -7.45
C CYS A 34 -6.83 -9.25 -6.62
N GLU A 35 -6.21 -9.47 -5.47
CA GLU A 35 -5.64 -8.37 -4.67
C GLU A 35 -4.41 -7.76 -5.34
N VAL A 36 -3.54 -8.62 -5.88
CA VAL A 36 -2.37 -8.21 -6.65
C VAL A 36 -2.78 -7.48 -7.93
N GLU A 37 -3.76 -7.99 -8.66
CA GLU A 37 -4.36 -7.38 -9.85
C GLU A 37 -5.01 -6.04 -9.51
N ARG A 38 -5.70 -5.93 -8.37
CA ARG A 38 -6.27 -4.68 -7.88
C ARG A 38 -5.19 -3.66 -7.55
N LEU A 39 -4.10 -4.08 -6.89
CA LEU A 39 -2.94 -3.23 -6.64
C LEU A 39 -2.28 -2.77 -7.94
N PHE A 40 -1.99 -3.69 -8.88
CA PHE A 40 -1.43 -3.36 -10.19
C PHE A 40 -2.35 -2.48 -11.03
N SER A 41 -3.67 -2.70 -10.98
CA SER A 41 -4.66 -1.86 -11.64
C SER A 41 -4.68 -0.45 -11.05
N THR A 42 -4.60 -0.34 -9.73
CA THR A 42 -4.52 0.93 -9.01
C THR A 42 -3.22 1.66 -9.32
N LEU A 43 -2.08 0.95 -9.31
CA LEU A 43 -0.77 1.46 -9.71
C LEU A 43 -0.75 1.89 -11.18
N LYS A 44 -1.34 1.10 -12.07
CA LYS A 44 -1.50 1.44 -13.49
C LYS A 44 -2.32 2.72 -13.62
N ARG A 45 -3.42 2.87 -12.89
CA ARG A 45 -4.22 4.10 -12.87
C ARG A 45 -3.43 5.30 -12.32
N ILE A 46 -2.65 5.14 -11.25
CA ILE A 46 -1.77 6.19 -10.71
C ILE A 46 -0.72 6.59 -11.76
N LYS A 47 -0.02 5.62 -12.36
CA LYS A 47 1.04 5.81 -13.36
C LYS A 47 0.52 6.41 -14.68
N THR A 48 -0.64 5.96 -15.14
CA THR A 48 -1.26 6.40 -16.40
C THR A 48 -1.94 7.76 -16.24
N TYR A 49 -2.68 7.98 -15.14
CA TYR A 49 -3.42 9.24 -14.92
C TYR A 49 -2.49 10.42 -14.58
N LEU A 50 -1.42 10.18 -13.80
CA LEU A 50 -0.49 11.24 -13.37
C LEU A 50 0.80 11.34 -14.20
N ARG A 51 0.82 10.77 -15.42
CA ARG A 51 1.86 10.91 -16.48
C ARG A 51 2.97 9.85 -16.42
N ASN A 52 3.19 9.20 -17.58
CA ASN A 52 4.21 8.18 -17.89
C ASN A 52 5.68 8.64 -17.76
N SER A 53 5.93 9.78 -17.11
CA SER A 53 7.22 10.46 -16.96
C SER A 53 7.63 10.63 -15.49
N ILE A 54 7.08 9.84 -14.57
CA ILE A 54 7.67 9.70 -13.24
C ILE A 54 8.97 8.90 -13.42
N ALA A 55 10.03 9.59 -13.84
CA ALA A 55 11.39 9.06 -13.86
C ALA A 55 11.94 8.86 -12.44
N ASP A 56 11.27 9.43 -11.44
CA ASP A 56 11.72 9.52 -10.07
C ASP A 56 10.89 8.58 -9.17
N ASN A 57 11.44 7.39 -8.88
CA ASN A 57 10.80 6.35 -8.07
C ASN A 57 10.32 6.87 -6.70
N ASN A 58 10.98 7.88 -6.14
CA ASN A 58 10.61 8.46 -4.86
C ASN A 58 9.23 9.13 -4.87
N ARG A 59 8.87 9.79 -5.98
CA ARG A 59 7.56 10.45 -6.11
C ARG A 59 6.44 9.43 -6.29
N LEU A 60 6.69 8.35 -7.03
CA LEU A 60 5.74 7.26 -7.19
C LEU A 60 5.48 6.58 -5.84
N ASN A 61 6.53 6.22 -5.11
CA ASN A 61 6.40 5.59 -3.80
C ASN A 61 5.58 6.44 -2.82
N GLY A 62 5.81 7.76 -2.78
CA GLY A 62 5.01 8.68 -1.96
C GLY A 62 3.52 8.67 -2.33
N LEU A 63 3.19 8.70 -3.64
CA LEU A 63 1.81 8.67 -4.11
C LEU A 63 1.11 7.34 -3.82
N VAL A 64 1.85 6.22 -3.94
CA VAL A 64 1.34 4.90 -3.61
C VAL A 64 1.07 4.79 -2.12
N ALA A 65 1.99 5.27 -1.28
CA ALA A 65 1.80 5.32 0.17
C ALA A 65 0.55 6.14 0.55
N LEU A 66 0.35 7.31 -0.07
CA LEU A 66 -0.87 8.12 0.14
C LEU A 66 -2.15 7.42 -0.34
N ASN A 67 -2.06 6.62 -1.40
CA ASN A 67 -3.22 5.91 -1.93
C ASN A 67 -3.65 4.73 -1.04
N ILE A 68 -2.66 3.99 -0.51
CA ILE A 68 -2.87 2.86 0.41
C ILE A 68 -3.32 3.38 1.78
N HIS A 69 -2.63 4.38 2.32
CA HIS A 69 -2.91 4.94 3.64
C HIS A 69 -3.87 6.13 3.60
N ARG A 70 -4.95 6.02 2.82
CA ARG A 70 -5.95 7.10 2.69
C ARG A 70 -6.70 7.40 4.00
N GLU A 71 -6.59 6.51 4.96
CA GLU A 71 -7.20 6.57 6.29
C GLU A 71 -6.48 7.57 7.22
N ILE A 72 -5.22 7.89 6.89
CA ILE A 72 -4.43 8.86 7.64
C ILE A 72 -4.88 10.26 7.23
N LYS A 73 -5.56 10.95 8.16
CA LYS A 73 -5.94 12.35 7.98
C LYS A 73 -4.69 13.22 8.11
N VAL A 74 -4.31 13.88 7.04
CA VAL A 74 -3.21 14.85 7.06
C VAL A 74 -3.78 16.23 7.39
N GLY A 75 -3.29 16.85 8.46
CA GLY A 75 -3.68 18.19 8.87
C GLY A 75 -3.21 19.24 7.87
N ILE A 76 -4.08 20.19 7.52
CA ILE A 76 -3.79 21.22 6.51
C ILE A 76 -2.61 22.09 6.95
N ASP A 77 -2.52 22.42 8.24
CA ASP A 77 -1.45 23.23 8.81
C ASP A 77 -0.07 22.56 8.71
N ASP A 78 0.00 21.24 8.92
CA ASP A 78 1.23 20.47 8.78
C ASP A 78 1.69 20.44 7.32
N VAL A 79 0.75 20.29 6.39
CA VAL A 79 1.05 20.37 4.97
C VAL A 79 1.60 21.75 4.63
N ILE A 80 0.96 22.84 5.06
CA ILE A 80 1.41 24.21 4.80
C ILE A 80 2.80 24.45 5.37
N LYS A 81 3.08 23.98 6.58
CA LYS A 81 4.39 24.11 7.24
C LYS A 81 5.49 23.37 6.48
N GLU A 82 5.27 22.11 6.13
CA GLU A 82 6.23 21.28 5.37
C GLU A 82 6.48 21.88 3.99
N LEU A 83 5.41 22.34 3.37
CA LEU A 83 5.43 23.02 2.10
C LEU A 83 6.35 24.26 2.20
N THR A 84 6.13 25.15 3.18
CA THR A 84 6.82 26.46 3.29
C THR A 84 8.33 26.34 3.52
N GLN A 85 8.82 25.21 4.00
CA GLN A 85 10.26 24.96 4.19
C GLN A 85 11.05 24.86 2.88
N ARG A 86 10.42 24.48 1.77
CA ARG A 86 11.10 24.40 0.46
C ARG A 86 10.99 25.73 -0.28
N LYS A 87 12.09 26.23 -0.85
CA LYS A 87 12.11 27.45 -1.68
C LYS A 87 11.18 27.28 -2.89
N ARG A 88 10.24 28.22 -3.08
CA ARG A 88 9.18 28.11 -4.10
C ARG A 88 9.20 29.27 -5.07
N ARG A 89 8.41 29.11 -6.13
CA ARG A 89 8.16 30.14 -7.14
C ARG A 89 6.91 30.99 -6.84
N LEU A 90 6.09 30.60 -5.87
CA LEU A 90 4.82 31.25 -5.51
C LEU A 90 4.67 31.25 -3.99
N ASP A 91 4.24 32.38 -3.45
CA ASP A 91 3.93 32.56 -2.03
C ASP A 91 2.46 32.21 -1.75
N PHE A 92 2.21 31.59 -0.61
CA PHE A 92 0.86 31.31 -0.14
C PHE A 92 0.32 32.59 0.51
N VAL A 93 -0.62 33.25 -0.15
CA VAL A 93 -1.42 34.30 0.48
C VAL A 93 -2.57 33.60 1.20
N ILE A 94 -2.59 33.72 2.52
CA ILE A 94 -3.69 33.28 3.39
C ILE A 94 -4.76 34.36 3.40
#